data_AF-A0A537FDC9-F1
#
_entry.id   AF-A0A537FDC9-F1
#
_cell.length_a   1.000
_cell.length_b   1.000
_cell.length_c   1.000
_cell.angle_alpha   90.00
_cell.angle_beta   90.00
_cell.angle_gamma   90.00
#
_symmetry.space_group_name_H-M   'P 1'
#
loop_
_entity.id
_entity.type
_entity.pdbx_description
1 polymer ?
#
loop_
_entity_poly.entity_id
_entity_poly.type
_entity_poly.pdbx_seq_one_letter_code
_entity_poly.pdbx_strand_id
1 'polypeptide(L)'
;MTLLGETNLGTFCDTDPGDHSVVFFEKSEDRYTTLFEFVRKGLEIGDVVVYLTRMNEPRIVGLMGRYGIEARKSMRDGRLRILSVLFSSGGTHNPKRAITIGNLKREVSMLAREVKGRNLRIASSLPEHLQTENKTREILRLERVMLSVAGEKRVSILCAYNSRRLKRPSWFRMFPFLTTIHGKGAFISSQGSVVMDELGPPRTRSRNEHVSRRGRENENP
;
A
#
# COMPACT_ATOMS: atom_id res chain seq x y z
N MET A 1 -8.91 28.50 3.10
CA MET A 1 -8.20 27.21 3.11
C MET A 1 -8.24 26.71 4.54
N THR A 2 -9.27 25.94 4.87
CA THR A 2 -9.59 25.57 6.26
C THR A 2 -8.74 24.37 6.64
N LEU A 3 -7.76 24.57 7.51
CA LEU A 3 -6.99 23.50 8.13
C LEU A 3 -7.90 22.81 9.17
N LEU A 4 -8.61 21.77 8.73
CA LEU A 4 -9.38 20.90 9.61
C LEU A 4 -8.41 20.02 10.40
N GLY A 5 -8.16 20.42 11.65
CA GLY A 5 -7.53 19.57 12.65
C GLY A 5 -8.36 18.31 12.90
N GLU A 6 -7.64 17.21 13.16
CA GLU A 6 -8.18 15.89 13.53
C GLU A 6 -9.03 15.18 12.45
N THR A 7 -8.54 15.12 11.21
CA THR A 7 -9.05 14.10 10.27
C THR A 7 -8.63 12.70 10.71
N ASN A 8 -9.63 11.89 11.06
CA ASN A 8 -9.56 10.48 11.42
C ASN A 8 -8.65 9.68 10.48
N LEU A 9 -7.42 9.34 10.90
CA LEU A 9 -6.57 8.38 10.19
C LEU A 9 -7.28 7.03 9.96
N GLY A 10 -8.30 6.74 10.76
CA GLY A 10 -9.20 5.61 10.57
C GLY A 10 -9.83 5.60 9.17
N THR A 11 -10.40 6.70 8.67
CA THR A 11 -11.07 6.70 7.35
C THR A 11 -10.08 6.59 6.20
N PHE A 12 -8.86 7.08 6.36
CA PHE A 12 -7.79 6.92 5.36
C PHE A 12 -7.42 5.44 5.11
N CYS A 13 -7.59 4.59 6.12
CA CYS A 13 -7.35 3.15 6.02
C CYS A 13 -8.52 2.37 5.39
N ASP A 14 -9.65 3.04 5.09
CA ASP A 14 -10.78 2.48 4.34
C ASP A 14 -10.61 2.81 2.86
N THR A 15 -9.72 2.05 2.19
CA THR A 15 -9.44 2.24 0.77
C THR A 15 -10.32 1.35 -0.09
N ASP A 16 -10.72 1.90 -1.24
CA ASP A 16 -11.47 1.16 -2.24
C ASP A 16 -10.53 0.26 -3.04
N PRO A 17 -11.02 -0.88 -3.56
CA PRO A 17 -10.18 -1.66 -4.44
C PRO A 17 -9.86 -0.90 -5.73
N GLY A 18 -8.59 -0.89 -6.11
CA GLY A 18 -8.01 -0.02 -7.14
C GLY A 18 -7.16 1.11 -6.54
N ASP A 19 -7.32 1.42 -5.24
CA ASP A 19 -6.58 2.49 -4.60
C ASP A 19 -5.10 2.16 -4.40
N HIS A 20 -4.26 3.12 -4.74
CA HIS A 20 -2.86 3.17 -4.35
C HIS A 20 -2.66 4.41 -3.49
N SER A 21 -2.57 4.23 -2.18
CA SER A 21 -2.52 5.31 -1.19
C SER A 21 -1.13 5.42 -0.57
N VAL A 22 -0.77 6.62 -0.12
CA VAL A 22 0.53 6.87 0.53
C VAL A 22 0.37 7.61 1.86
N VAL A 23 1.10 7.15 2.88
CA VAL A 23 1.30 7.90 4.13
C VAL A 23 2.74 8.42 4.21
N PHE A 24 2.87 9.71 4.47
CA PHE A 24 4.11 10.39 4.81
C PHE A 24 4.14 10.64 6.31
N PHE A 25 5.05 9.99 7.01
CA PHE A 25 5.14 10.05 8.48
C PHE A 25 6.43 10.71 8.94
N GLU A 26 6.37 11.43 10.06
CA GLU A 26 7.54 12.04 10.68
C GLU A 26 8.28 11.06 11.62
N LYS A 27 7.55 10.39 12.52
CA LYS A 27 8.10 9.45 13.49
C LYS A 27 7.87 8.01 13.03
N SER A 28 8.83 7.11 13.29
CA SER A 28 8.76 5.72 12.82
C SER A 28 7.63 4.92 13.48
N GLU A 29 7.09 5.39 14.61
CA GLU A 29 5.92 4.85 15.31
C GLU A 29 4.62 5.15 14.56
N ASP A 30 4.48 6.36 13.99
CA ASP A 30 3.30 6.80 13.24
C ASP A 30 3.06 5.92 12.00
N ARG A 31 4.15 5.44 11.39
CA ARG A 31 4.13 4.45 10.31
C ARG A 31 3.39 3.19 10.74
N TYR A 32 3.76 2.60 11.87
CA TYR A 32 3.17 1.34 12.29
C TYR A 32 1.72 1.53 12.70
N THR A 33 1.41 2.63 13.39
CA THR A 33 0.02 3.00 13.68
C THR A 33 -0.83 2.98 12.42
N THR A 34 -0.38 3.63 11.34
CA THR A 34 -1.17 3.72 10.10
C THR A 34 -1.18 2.41 9.30
N LEU A 35 -0.01 1.80 9.07
CA LEU A 35 0.09 0.56 8.30
C LEU A 35 -0.64 -0.60 9.00
N PHE A 36 -0.56 -0.69 10.32
CA PHE A 36 -1.21 -1.75 11.07
C PHE A 36 -2.70 -1.51 11.24
N GLU A 37 -3.14 -0.27 11.36
CA GLU A 37 -4.57 0.04 11.27
C GLU A 37 -5.16 -0.41 9.93
N PHE A 38 -4.46 -0.15 8.82
CA PHE A 38 -4.83 -0.64 7.50
C PHE A 38 -4.88 -2.17 7.41
N VAL A 39 -3.91 -2.87 8.00
CA VAL A 39 -3.92 -4.34 8.11
C VAL A 39 -5.08 -4.84 8.96
N ARG A 40 -5.28 -4.27 10.15
CA ARG A 40 -6.30 -4.66 11.13
C ARG A 40 -7.69 -4.56 10.51
N LYS A 41 -8.02 -3.41 9.93
CA LYS A 41 -9.30 -3.18 9.24
C LYS A 41 -9.56 -4.17 8.11
N GLY A 42 -8.54 -4.44 7.28
CA GLY A 42 -8.65 -5.45 6.23
C GLY A 42 -8.99 -6.84 6.78
N LEU A 43 -8.28 -7.26 7.82
CA LEU A 43 -8.54 -8.56 8.46
C LEU A 43 -9.92 -8.63 9.11
N GLU A 44 -10.42 -7.53 9.70
CA GLU A 44 -11.74 -7.46 10.34
C GLU A 44 -12.89 -7.63 9.34
N ILE A 45 -12.76 -7.04 8.15
CA ILE A 45 -13.79 -7.14 7.10
C ILE A 45 -13.62 -8.38 6.20
N GLY A 46 -12.65 -9.25 6.50
CA GLY A 46 -12.44 -10.52 5.81
C GLY A 46 -11.57 -10.44 4.55
N ASP A 47 -10.89 -9.32 4.30
CA ASP A 47 -9.90 -9.21 3.24
C ASP A 47 -8.68 -10.10 3.53
N VAL A 48 -7.94 -10.41 2.46
CA VAL A 48 -6.59 -10.98 2.59
C VAL A 48 -5.58 -9.85 2.57
N VAL A 49 -4.64 -9.87 3.50
CA VAL A 49 -3.63 -8.84 3.67
C VAL A 49 -2.24 -9.39 3.37
N VAL A 50 -1.47 -8.63 2.61
CA VAL A 50 -0.05 -8.85 2.37
C VAL A 50 0.74 -7.70 3.00
N TYR A 51 1.64 -8.04 3.92
CA TYR A 51 2.56 -7.08 4.52
C TYR A 51 3.97 -7.24 3.93
N LEU A 52 4.44 -6.20 3.25
CA LEU A 52 5.75 -6.16 2.61
C LEU A 52 6.78 -5.49 3.52
N THR A 53 7.88 -6.18 3.78
CA THR A 53 8.90 -5.72 4.71
C THR A 53 10.27 -6.32 4.43
N ARG A 54 11.31 -5.76 5.06
CA ARG A 54 12.64 -6.37 5.17
C ARG A 54 12.91 -6.93 6.56
N MET A 55 12.02 -6.64 7.50
CA MET A 55 12.14 -7.16 8.85
C MET A 55 11.88 -8.66 8.82
N ASN A 56 12.54 -9.40 9.71
CA ASN A 56 12.23 -10.81 9.85
C ASN A 56 10.77 -10.99 10.33
N GLU A 57 10.17 -12.10 9.92
CA GLU A 57 8.78 -12.43 10.23
C GLU A 57 8.49 -12.45 11.75
N PRO A 58 9.33 -13.05 12.62
CA PRO A 58 9.05 -13.05 14.05
C PRO A 58 8.95 -11.65 14.67
N ARG A 59 9.82 -10.72 14.25
CA ARG A 59 9.82 -9.35 14.78
C ARG A 59 8.60 -8.57 14.35
N ILE A 60 8.19 -8.68 13.07
CA ILE A 60 6.99 -7.97 12.61
C ILE A 60 5.71 -8.57 13.23
N VAL A 61 5.65 -9.89 13.41
CA VAL A 61 4.54 -10.56 14.13
C VAL A 61 4.45 -10.07 15.58
N GLY A 62 5.58 -10.00 16.29
CA GLY A 62 5.59 -9.47 17.66
C GLY A 62 5.25 -7.98 17.74
N LEU A 63 5.57 -7.20 16.71
CA LEU A 63 5.15 -5.81 16.63
C LEU A 63 3.65 -5.70 16.35
N MET A 64 3.11 -6.44 15.40
CA MET A 64 1.67 -6.49 15.09
C MET A 64 0.83 -6.85 16.33
N GLY A 65 1.31 -7.78 17.16
CA GLY A 65 0.63 -8.13 18.43
C GLY A 65 0.51 -6.97 19.41
N ARG A 66 1.49 -6.06 19.46
CA ARG A 66 1.43 -4.84 20.29
C ARG A 66 0.38 -3.83 19.81
N TYR A 67 -0.08 -3.98 18.57
CA TYR A 67 -1.15 -3.17 17.97
C TYR A 67 -2.47 -3.97 17.87
N GLY A 68 -2.62 -5.02 18.66
CA GLY A 68 -3.87 -5.80 18.73
C GLY A 68 -4.15 -6.71 17.53
N ILE A 69 -3.18 -6.91 16.63
CA ILE A 69 -3.36 -7.80 15.48
C ILE A 69 -2.96 -9.23 15.85
N GLU A 70 -3.91 -10.17 15.74
CA GLU A 70 -3.67 -11.61 15.87
C GLU A 70 -2.94 -12.18 14.62
N ALA A 71 -1.72 -11.72 14.36
CA ALA A 71 -0.99 -12.00 13.13
C ALA A 71 -0.78 -13.50 12.90
N ARG A 72 -0.39 -14.27 13.93
CA ARG A 72 -0.17 -15.72 13.81
C ARG A 72 -1.42 -16.48 13.42
N LYS A 73 -2.58 -16.13 14.00
CA LYS A 73 -3.86 -16.75 13.65
C LYS A 73 -4.25 -16.41 12.23
N SER A 74 -4.20 -15.12 11.88
CA SER A 74 -4.50 -14.64 10.53
C SER A 74 -3.60 -15.26 9.46
N MET A 75 -2.34 -15.55 9.77
CA MET A 75 -1.43 -16.27 8.88
C MET A 75 -1.82 -17.74 8.70
N ARG A 76 -2.19 -18.45 9.79
CA ARG A 76 -2.68 -19.83 9.70
C ARG A 76 -3.97 -19.93 8.89
N ASP A 77 -4.85 -18.95 9.02
CA ASP A 77 -6.11 -18.86 8.28
C ASP A 77 -5.90 -18.44 6.81
N GLY A 78 -4.65 -18.16 6.40
CA GLY A 78 -4.32 -17.68 5.06
C GLY A 78 -4.79 -16.25 4.76
N ARG A 79 -5.22 -15.50 5.77
CA ARG A 79 -5.71 -14.11 5.66
C ARG A 79 -4.60 -13.06 5.79
N LEU A 80 -3.44 -13.42 6.34
CA LEU A 80 -2.26 -12.55 6.39
C LEU A 80 -1.05 -13.28 5.79
N ARG A 81 -0.34 -12.63 4.87
CA ARG A 81 0.98 -13.07 4.40
C ARG A 81 2.00 -11.97 4.66
N ILE A 82 3.13 -12.34 5.25
CA ILE A 82 4.28 -11.45 5.42
C ILE A 82 5.33 -11.85 4.40
N LEU A 83 5.68 -10.92 3.50
CA LEU A 83 6.65 -11.19 2.44
C LEU A 83 7.91 -10.36 2.68
N SER A 84 9.04 -11.06 2.78
CA SER A 84 10.36 -10.43 2.85
C SER A 84 10.83 -10.10 1.44
N VAL A 85 11.03 -8.81 1.14
CA VAL A 85 11.45 -8.37 -0.19
C VAL A 85 12.93 -8.00 -0.22
N LEU A 86 13.67 -8.63 -1.12
CA LEU A 86 15.09 -8.38 -1.37
C LEU A 86 15.28 -7.49 -2.59
N PHE A 87 16.35 -6.70 -2.58
CA PHE A 87 16.67 -5.73 -3.65
C PHE A 87 17.79 -6.20 -4.57
N SER A 88 18.50 -7.28 -4.23
CA SER A 88 19.63 -7.78 -5.02
C SER A 88 19.55 -9.28 -5.22
N SER A 89 19.82 -9.72 -6.45
CA SER A 89 19.88 -11.13 -6.87
C SER A 89 21.06 -11.93 -6.30
N GLY A 90 21.76 -11.43 -5.27
CA GLY A 90 23.10 -11.91 -4.90
C GLY A 90 23.42 -11.95 -3.41
N GLY A 91 22.42 -11.97 -2.53
CA GLY A 91 22.63 -12.14 -1.09
C GLY A 91 22.24 -13.53 -0.61
N THR A 92 23.09 -14.18 0.18
CA THR A 92 22.92 -15.49 0.84
C THR A 92 21.86 -15.45 1.97
N HIS A 93 20.67 -14.90 1.68
CA HIS A 93 19.52 -15.01 2.56
C HIS A 93 18.59 -16.11 2.06
N ASN A 94 18.14 -16.94 2.99
CA ASN A 94 17.42 -18.20 2.78
C ASN A 94 16.39 -18.12 1.61
N PRO A 95 16.69 -18.71 0.44
CA PRO A 95 16.01 -18.41 -0.83
C PRO A 95 14.57 -18.94 -0.93
N LYS A 96 14.07 -19.69 0.05
CA LYS A 96 12.76 -20.35 -0.07
C LYS A 96 11.55 -19.42 0.08
N ARG A 97 11.71 -18.17 0.53
CA ARG A 97 10.58 -17.24 0.79
C ARG A 97 10.82 -15.76 0.46
N ALA A 98 11.99 -15.42 -0.07
CA ALA A 98 12.34 -14.04 -0.36
C ALA A 98 11.91 -13.66 -1.79
N ILE A 99 11.17 -12.56 -1.93
CA ILE A 99 10.71 -12.06 -3.23
C ILE A 99 11.57 -10.89 -3.65
N THR A 100 11.87 -10.74 -4.93
CA THR A 100 12.55 -9.54 -5.45
C THR A 100 11.52 -8.53 -5.96
N ILE A 101 11.89 -7.24 -6.04
CA ILE A 101 11.02 -6.24 -6.70
C ILE A 101 10.64 -6.69 -8.13
N GLY A 102 11.56 -7.35 -8.84
CA GLY A 102 11.31 -7.88 -10.19
C GLY A 102 10.22 -8.95 -10.25
N ASN A 103 10.09 -9.79 -9.22
CA ASN A 103 9.08 -10.85 -9.17
C ASN A 103 7.81 -10.46 -8.40
N LEU A 104 7.83 -9.34 -7.69
CA LEU A 104 6.75 -8.91 -6.81
C LEU A 104 5.39 -8.79 -7.52
N LYS A 105 5.36 -8.27 -8.75
CA LYS A 105 4.13 -8.23 -9.56
C LYS A 105 3.55 -9.63 -9.74
N ARG A 106 4.37 -10.59 -10.16
CA ARG A 106 3.94 -11.97 -10.41
C ARG A 106 3.39 -12.59 -9.13
N GLU A 107 4.11 -12.46 -8.02
CA GLU A 107 3.69 -13.01 -6.72
C GLU A 107 2.35 -12.43 -6.28
N VAL A 108 2.20 -11.11 -6.31
CA VAL A 108 0.95 -10.46 -5.92
C VAL A 108 -0.20 -10.82 -6.86
N SER A 109 0.02 -10.86 -8.18
CA SER A 109 -1.01 -11.27 -9.13
C SER A 109 -1.43 -12.74 -8.94
N MET A 110 -0.51 -13.63 -8.54
CA MET A 110 -0.87 -15.02 -8.16
C MET A 110 -1.73 -15.04 -6.90
N LEU A 111 -1.34 -14.29 -5.87
CA LEU A 111 -2.13 -14.14 -4.63
C LEU A 111 -3.53 -13.59 -4.91
N ALA A 112 -3.64 -12.55 -5.72
CA ALA A 112 -4.92 -11.95 -6.08
C ALA A 112 -5.87 -12.95 -6.76
N ARG A 113 -5.32 -13.90 -7.54
CA ARG A 113 -6.09 -15.00 -8.16
C ARG A 113 -6.46 -16.10 -7.17
N GLU A 114 -5.59 -16.39 -6.20
CA GLU A 114 -5.84 -17.41 -5.16
C GLU A 114 -6.98 -17.00 -4.21
N VAL A 115 -7.11 -15.71 -3.90
CA VAL A 115 -8.06 -15.21 -2.89
C VAL A 115 -9.51 -15.09 -3.38
N LYS A 116 -9.81 -15.66 -4.57
CA LYS A 116 -11.12 -15.75 -5.26
C LYS A 116 -12.30 -15.18 -4.48
N GLY A 117 -12.72 -13.97 -4.87
CA GLY A 117 -13.91 -13.34 -4.29
C GLY A 117 -13.62 -12.35 -3.15
N ARG A 118 -12.42 -12.35 -2.56
CA ARG A 118 -12.01 -11.39 -1.52
C ARG A 118 -11.16 -10.27 -2.09
N ASN A 119 -11.09 -9.13 -1.38
CA ASN A 119 -10.11 -8.11 -1.72
C ASN A 119 -8.74 -8.48 -1.15
N LEU A 120 -7.71 -7.96 -1.82
CA LEU A 120 -6.33 -8.09 -1.42
C LEU A 120 -5.80 -6.70 -1.01
N ARG A 121 -5.44 -6.54 0.26
CA ARG A 121 -4.80 -5.32 0.76
C ARG A 121 -3.30 -5.52 0.86
N ILE A 122 -2.53 -4.53 0.44
CA ILE A 122 -1.06 -4.57 0.48
C ILE A 122 -0.56 -3.40 1.31
N ALA A 123 0.06 -3.71 2.45
CA ALA A 123 0.72 -2.73 3.30
C ALA A 123 2.24 -2.82 3.09
N SER A 124 2.93 -1.71 2.83
CA SER A 124 4.37 -1.74 2.55
C SER A 124 5.17 -0.79 3.42
N SER A 125 6.09 -1.37 4.21
CA SER A 125 7.15 -0.65 4.93
C SER A 125 8.50 -0.65 4.18
N LEU A 126 8.54 -1.21 2.96
CA LEU A 126 9.74 -1.25 2.13
C LEU A 126 10.27 0.12 1.73
N PRO A 127 9.42 1.11 1.36
CA PRO A 127 9.93 2.39 0.88
C PRO A 127 10.82 3.10 1.91
N GLU A 128 10.49 3.07 3.20
CA GLU A 128 11.35 3.66 4.23
C GLU A 128 12.73 2.98 4.34
N HIS A 129 12.80 1.66 4.19
CA HIS A 129 14.09 0.95 4.20
C HIS A 129 14.94 1.41 3.00
N LEU A 130 14.33 1.54 1.83
CA LEU A 130 14.99 2.06 0.63
C LEU A 130 15.36 3.54 0.75
N GLN A 131 14.57 4.34 1.47
CA GLN A 131 14.89 5.73 1.80
C GLN A 131 16.14 5.85 2.67
N THR A 132 16.26 4.95 3.65
CA THR A 132 17.41 4.92 4.56
C THR A 132 18.70 4.60 3.80
N GLU A 133 18.64 3.73 2.80
CA GLU A 133 19.77 3.35 1.93
C GLU A 133 19.97 4.26 0.71
N ASN A 134 19.17 5.33 0.58
CA ASN A 134 19.20 6.26 -0.56
C ASN A 134 19.04 5.57 -1.94
N LYS A 135 18.26 4.49 -2.01
CA LYS A 135 18.04 3.68 -3.23
C LYS A 135 16.88 4.21 -4.07
N THR A 136 16.99 5.44 -4.55
CA THR A 136 15.90 6.12 -5.30
C THR A 136 15.43 5.34 -6.53
N ARG A 137 16.33 4.71 -7.28
CA ARG A 137 16.00 3.85 -8.44
C ARG A 137 15.14 2.65 -8.06
N GLU A 138 15.43 1.99 -6.94
CA GLU A 138 14.67 0.84 -6.47
C GLU A 138 13.29 1.25 -5.95
N ILE A 139 13.15 2.44 -5.34
CA ILE A 139 11.83 2.98 -5.01
C ILE A 139 11.01 3.21 -6.29
N LEU A 140 11.57 3.87 -7.31
CA LEU A 140 10.86 4.07 -8.58
C LEU A 140 10.42 2.73 -9.20
N ARG A 141 11.27 1.70 -9.10
CA ARG A 141 10.95 0.34 -9.58
C ARG A 141 9.83 -0.29 -8.76
N LEU A 142 9.91 -0.21 -7.42
CA LEU A 142 8.89 -0.70 -6.50
C LEU A 142 7.54 -0.04 -6.79
N GLU A 143 7.52 1.28 -6.89
CA GLU A 143 6.31 2.08 -7.09
C GLU A 143 5.64 1.82 -8.43
N ARG A 144 6.41 1.62 -9.51
CA ARG A 144 5.87 1.18 -10.80
C ARG A 144 5.23 -0.20 -10.73
N VAL A 145 5.83 -1.11 -9.95
CA VAL A 145 5.26 -2.44 -9.69
C VAL A 145 3.97 -2.31 -8.89
N MET A 146 3.95 -1.52 -7.82
CA MET A 146 2.75 -1.27 -7.00
C MET A 146 1.63 -0.65 -7.83
N LEU A 147 1.93 0.38 -8.63
CA LEU A 147 0.95 0.99 -9.51
C LEU A 147 0.36 -0.02 -10.50
N SER A 148 1.18 -0.89 -11.09
CA SER A 148 0.69 -1.94 -11.98
C SER A 148 -0.16 -2.98 -11.25
N VAL A 149 0.15 -3.27 -9.98
CA VAL A 149 -0.58 -4.22 -9.14
C VAL A 149 -1.91 -3.63 -8.66
N ALA A 150 -1.95 -2.33 -8.34
CA ALA A 150 -3.18 -1.63 -7.96
C ALA A 150 -4.21 -1.62 -9.10
N GLY A 151 -3.76 -1.72 -10.36
CA GLY A 151 -4.65 -1.89 -11.51
C GLY A 151 -5.34 -3.27 -11.60
N GLU A 152 -4.93 -4.25 -10.80
CA GLU A 152 -5.63 -5.53 -10.70
C GLU A 152 -6.97 -5.34 -9.95
N LYS A 153 -8.02 -6.03 -10.40
CA LYS A 153 -9.32 -5.95 -9.74
C LYS A 153 -9.19 -6.40 -8.28
N ARG A 154 -9.82 -5.65 -7.37
CA ARG A 154 -9.93 -5.98 -5.94
C ARG A 154 -8.62 -5.87 -5.14
N VAL A 155 -7.65 -5.09 -5.62
CA VAL A 155 -6.39 -4.84 -4.90
C VAL A 155 -6.35 -3.40 -4.39
N SER A 156 -6.01 -3.19 -3.11
CA SER A 156 -5.68 -1.86 -2.59
C SER A 156 -4.33 -1.85 -1.90
N ILE A 157 -3.62 -0.73 -1.98
CA ILE A 157 -2.22 -0.63 -1.55
C ILE A 157 -2.04 0.60 -0.68
N LEU A 158 -1.27 0.43 0.41
CA LEU A 158 -0.79 1.52 1.25
C LEU A 158 0.74 1.49 1.36
N CYS A 159 1.37 2.51 0.81
CA CYS A 159 2.82 2.75 0.90
C CYS A 159 3.13 3.75 2.02
N ALA A 160 4.25 3.56 2.73
CA ALA A 160 4.65 4.46 3.81
C ALA A 160 6.06 5.02 3.62
N TYR A 161 6.20 6.34 3.74
CA TYR A 161 7.43 7.10 3.55
C TYR A 161 7.75 7.99 4.76
N ASN A 162 9.02 8.03 5.15
CA ASN A 162 9.47 8.97 6.16
C ASN A 162 9.63 10.37 5.55
N SER A 163 8.80 11.31 6.00
CA SER A 163 8.73 12.69 5.48
C SER A 163 10.00 13.50 5.76
N ARG A 164 10.71 13.21 6.86
CA ARG A 164 11.99 13.88 7.19
C ARG A 164 13.06 13.61 6.13
N ARG A 165 12.98 12.47 5.43
CA ARG A 165 13.92 12.11 4.36
C ARG A 165 13.62 12.86 3.06
N LEU A 166 12.41 13.37 2.85
CA LEU A 166 12.03 14.13 1.64
C LEU A 166 12.76 15.45 1.49
N LYS A 167 13.31 16.01 2.58
CA LYS A 167 14.12 17.24 2.57
C LYS A 167 15.44 17.10 1.82
N ARG A 168 15.90 15.88 1.56
CA ARG A 168 17.13 15.62 0.80
C ARG A 168 16.91 15.92 -0.70
N PRO A 169 17.86 16.55 -1.40
CA PRO A 169 17.68 16.87 -2.83
C PRO A 169 17.30 15.68 -3.72
N SER A 170 17.86 14.49 -3.45
CA SER A 170 17.53 13.26 -4.18
C SER A 170 16.09 12.82 -3.99
N TRP A 171 15.50 13.08 -2.83
CA TRP A 171 14.14 12.69 -2.46
C TRP A 171 13.11 13.75 -2.83
N PHE A 172 13.47 15.03 -2.75
CA PHE A 172 12.62 16.13 -3.21
C PHE A 172 12.23 15.96 -4.68
N ARG A 173 13.17 15.52 -5.54
CA ARG A 173 12.89 15.22 -6.96
C ARG A 173 11.91 14.06 -7.16
N MET A 174 11.79 13.15 -6.20
CA MET A 174 10.85 12.02 -6.29
C MET A 174 9.45 12.38 -5.82
N PHE A 175 9.31 13.41 -4.98
CA PHE A 175 8.04 13.76 -4.37
C PHE A 175 6.92 14.00 -5.41
N PRO A 176 7.12 14.77 -6.50
CA PRO A 176 6.09 14.94 -7.53
C PRO A 176 5.64 13.62 -8.18
N PHE A 177 6.58 12.68 -8.38
CA PHE A 177 6.25 11.36 -8.91
C PHE A 177 5.40 10.57 -7.91
N LEU A 178 5.79 10.53 -6.63
CA LEU A 178 5.02 9.85 -5.58
C LEU A 178 3.61 10.41 -5.47
N THR A 179 3.44 11.73 -5.51
CA THR A 179 2.10 12.35 -5.45
C THR A 179 1.29 12.17 -6.72
N THR A 180 1.88 11.78 -7.85
CA THR A 180 1.15 11.54 -9.12
C THR A 180 0.61 10.11 -9.23
N ILE A 181 1.36 9.14 -8.71
CA ILE A 181 1.01 7.72 -8.83
C ILE A 181 0.04 7.25 -7.73
N HIS A 182 -0.01 7.95 -6.60
CA HIS A 182 -0.93 7.66 -5.51
C HIS A 182 -2.20 8.48 -5.67
N GLY A 183 -3.36 7.86 -5.43
CA GLY A 183 -4.67 8.51 -5.49
C GLY A 183 -5.00 9.28 -4.21
N LYS A 184 -4.67 8.71 -3.05
CA LYS A 184 -4.95 9.29 -1.72
C LYS A 184 -3.67 9.44 -0.91
N GLY A 185 -3.63 10.46 -0.06
CA GLY A 185 -2.46 10.83 0.74
C GLY A 185 -2.78 11.12 2.19
N ALA A 186 -1.87 10.76 3.09
CA ALA A 186 -1.87 11.26 4.46
C ALA A 186 -0.50 11.82 4.82
N PHE A 187 -0.46 12.97 5.47
CA PHE A 187 0.74 13.53 6.09
C PHE A 187 0.56 13.53 7.60
N ILE A 188 1.48 12.91 8.32
CA ILE A 188 1.44 12.78 9.78
C ILE A 188 2.72 13.38 10.35
N SER A 189 2.55 14.29 11.32
CA SER A 189 3.64 14.97 12.00
C SER A 189 3.34 15.15 13.48
N SER A 190 4.34 15.60 14.22
CA SER A 190 4.16 16.04 15.61
C SER A 190 3.14 17.17 15.79
N GLN A 191 2.82 17.92 14.73
CA GLN A 191 1.88 19.04 14.74
C GLN A 191 0.44 18.63 14.35
N GLY A 192 0.22 17.36 14.02
CA GLY A 192 -1.07 16.83 13.57
C GLY A 192 -0.98 16.07 12.25
N SER A 193 -2.16 15.70 11.73
CA SER A 193 -2.32 14.96 10.48
C SER A 193 -3.19 15.72 9.48
N VAL A 194 -2.92 15.49 8.19
CA VAL A 194 -3.74 15.96 7.07
C VAL A 194 -3.98 14.78 6.14
N VAL A 195 -5.24 14.53 5.79
CA VAL A 195 -5.65 13.55 4.80
C VAL A 195 -6.09 14.26 3.52
N MET A 196 -5.70 13.71 2.37
CA MET A 196 -6.03 14.21 1.04
C MET A 196 -6.63 13.06 0.23
N ASP A 197 -7.90 13.18 -0.14
CA ASP A 197 -8.59 12.16 -0.94
C ASP A 197 -8.14 12.14 -2.40
N GLU A 198 -7.48 13.21 -2.86
CA GLU A 198 -6.88 13.31 -4.18
C GLU A 198 -5.46 13.89 -4.09
N LEU A 199 -4.47 13.05 -4.37
CA LEU A 199 -3.08 13.46 -4.58
C LEU A 199 -2.83 13.65 -6.08
N GLY A 200 -2.46 14.87 -6.46
CA GLY A 200 -2.12 15.23 -7.85
C GLY A 200 -3.27 15.92 -8.61
N PRO A 201 -3.03 16.33 -9.86
CA PRO A 201 -4.08 16.93 -10.69
C PRO A 201 -5.20 15.91 -10.93
N PRO A 202 -6.47 16.36 -11.09
CA PRO A 202 -7.59 15.47 -11.29
C PRO A 202 -7.27 14.52 -12.45
N ARG A 203 -7.29 13.21 -12.19
CA ARG A 203 -7.18 12.23 -13.27
C ARG A 203 -8.40 12.45 -14.15
N THR A 204 -8.20 12.90 -15.39
CA THR A 204 -9.26 12.91 -16.39
C THR A 204 -9.76 11.48 -16.49
N ARG A 205 -10.94 11.21 -15.91
CA ARG A 205 -11.62 9.92 -16.03
C ARG A 205 -11.62 9.57 -17.51
N SER A 206 -11.02 8.43 -17.85
CA SER A 206 -11.07 7.86 -19.19
C SER A 206 -12.53 7.83 -19.63
N ARG A 207 -12.79 8.42 -20.80
CA ARG A 207 -14.12 8.69 -21.37
C ARG A 207 -14.93 7.42 -21.74
N ASN A 208 -14.54 6.25 -21.24
CA ASN A 208 -15.09 4.95 -21.64
C ASN A 208 -16.19 4.40 -20.71
N GLU A 209 -16.61 5.13 -19.65
CA GLU A 209 -17.73 4.71 -18.80
C GLU A 209 -19.13 5.20 -19.29
N HIS A 210 -19.25 5.65 -20.53
CA HIS A 210 -20.52 6.17 -21.06
C HIS A 210 -21.05 5.48 -22.32
N VAL A 211 -20.76 4.19 -22.51
CA VAL A 211 -21.45 3.36 -23.52
C VAL A 211 -21.82 2.00 -22.93
N SER A 212 -22.77 1.97 -21.99
CA SER A 212 -23.57 0.77 -21.67
C SER A 212 -24.82 1.11 -20.86
N ARG A 213 -25.57 2.13 -21.29
CA ARG A 213 -26.96 2.37 -20.85
C ARG A 213 -27.78 3.01 -21.97
N ARG A 214 -27.97 2.28 -23.05
CA ARG A 214 -29.14 2.34 -23.94
C ARG A 214 -29.40 0.88 -24.31
N GLY A 215 -30.34 0.21 -23.66
CA GLY A 215 -31.76 0.35 -23.92
C GLY A 215 -32.19 -0.88 -24.73
N ARG A 216 -32.35 -2.03 -24.05
CA ARG A 216 -33.12 -3.17 -24.55
C ARG A 216 -34.54 -3.00 -24.01
N GLU A 217 -35.36 -2.27 -24.73
CA GLU A 217 -36.81 -2.42 -24.61
C GLU A 217 -37.40 -2.39 -26.01
N ASN A 218 -38.31 -3.33 -26.24
CA ASN A 218 -39.18 -3.52 -27.38
C ASN A 218 -38.57 -4.23 -28.59
N GLU A 219 -38.66 -5.56 -28.56
CA GLU A 219 -39.18 -6.35 -29.69
C GLU A 219 -39.60 -7.73 -29.18
N ASN A 220 -40.90 -8.00 -29.25
CA ASN A 220 -41.54 -9.32 -29.22
C ASN A 220 -43.04 -9.14 -29.49
N PRO A 221 -43.71 -10.12 -30.11
CA PRO A 221 -43.50 -10.69 -31.44
C PRO A 221 -44.54 -10.17 -32.46
#